data_AF-A0A967E6Z4-F1
#
_entry.id   AF-A0A967E6Z4-F1
#
_cell.length_a   1.000
_cell.length_b   1.000
_cell.length_c   1.000
_cell.angle_alpha   90.00
_cell.angle_beta   90.00
_cell.angle_gamma   90.00
#
_symmetry.space_group_name_H-M   'P 1'
#
loop_
_entity.id
_entity.type
_entity.pdbx_description
1 polymer ?
#
loop_
_entity_poly.entity_id
_entity_poly.type
_entity_poly.pdbx_seq_one_letter_code
_entity_poly.pdbx_strand_id
1 'polypeptide(L)'
;DAPESLILESLRAGAADYVHKPVTEEELAHAIQRVRGLLPGDLSDLPGLCRSEYRLTVDSDPAHIPGIISWLIKTTASMLPAVRRLHLQGALQELLFNAIEHGNLEIFYQEKQEALATGQYEQLLAQRLNQARLKDRRVTIHTLYDKGGNSLTYRITDEKGFKWRTLLSRSQDMCGSEDVNGRGVFLTRSFFPSLAYNDCGNEVTITMPLR
;
A
#
# COMPACT_ATOMS: atom_id res chain seq x y z
N ASP A 1 21.60 -0.91 -39.70
CA ASP A 1 21.49 -0.23 -38.39
C ASP A 1 20.59 0.98 -38.48
N ALA A 2 20.03 1.42 -37.34
CA ALA A 2 19.30 2.68 -37.30
C ALA A 2 20.29 3.85 -37.54
N PRO A 3 19.89 4.89 -38.27
CA PRO A 3 20.74 6.06 -38.46
C PRO A 3 21.01 6.74 -37.11
N GLU A 4 22.23 7.23 -36.91
CA GLU A 4 22.72 7.82 -35.65
C GLU A 4 21.83 8.97 -35.15
N SER A 5 21.25 9.74 -36.09
CA SER A 5 20.27 10.79 -35.79
C SER A 5 19.02 10.26 -35.09
N LEU A 6 18.50 9.11 -35.52
CA LEU A 6 17.32 8.48 -34.95
C LEU A 6 17.60 7.88 -33.56
N ILE A 7 18.81 7.37 -33.35
CA ILE A 7 19.27 6.88 -32.04
C ILE A 7 19.34 8.06 -31.05
N LEU A 8 19.97 9.17 -31.46
CA LEU A 8 20.08 10.39 -30.66
C LEU A 8 18.71 11.02 -30.36
N GLU A 9 17.80 11.05 -31.33
CA GLU A 9 16.42 11.51 -31.11
C GLU A 9 15.68 10.62 -30.13
N SER A 10 15.83 9.30 -30.23
CA SER A 10 15.19 8.34 -29.33
C SER A 10 15.70 8.50 -27.89
N LEU A 11 17.02 8.64 -27.69
CA LEU A 11 17.61 8.88 -26.37
C LEU A 11 17.17 10.23 -25.79
N ARG A 12 17.11 11.29 -26.61
CA ARG A 12 16.59 12.60 -26.20
C ARG A 12 15.11 12.57 -25.84
N ALA A 13 14.33 11.69 -26.48
CA ALA A 13 12.93 11.44 -26.17
C ALA A 13 12.73 10.56 -24.91
N GLY A 14 13.81 10.16 -24.22
CA GLY A 14 13.75 9.42 -22.97
C GLY A 14 13.90 7.90 -23.11
N ALA A 15 14.31 7.40 -24.27
CA ALA A 15 14.76 6.01 -24.37
C ALA A 15 15.95 5.79 -23.43
N ALA A 16 15.86 4.77 -22.59
CA ALA A 16 16.82 4.49 -21.55
C ALA A 16 18.12 3.85 -22.08
N ASP A 17 18.07 3.19 -23.24
CA ASP A 17 19.22 2.55 -23.87
C ASP A 17 18.97 2.23 -25.36
N TYR A 18 20.02 1.87 -26.10
CA TYR A 18 19.97 1.39 -27.47
C TYR A 18 20.91 0.19 -27.67
N VAL A 19 20.42 -0.86 -28.34
CA VAL A 19 21.22 -2.08 -28.62
C VAL A 19 21.34 -2.27 -30.12
N HIS A 20 22.58 -2.39 -30.61
CA HIS A 20 22.87 -2.62 -32.02
C HIS A 20 22.52 -4.06 -32.43
N LYS A 21 22.07 -4.24 -33.66
CA LYS A 21 21.83 -5.59 -34.23
C LYS A 21 23.11 -6.09 -34.93
N PRO A 22 23.37 -7.41 -34.95
CA PRO A 22 22.63 -8.46 -34.27
C PRO A 22 22.84 -8.40 -32.75
N VAL A 23 21.75 -8.52 -32.00
CA VAL A 23 21.80 -8.42 -30.54
C VAL A 23 22.31 -9.73 -29.96
N THR A 24 23.36 -9.67 -29.16
CA THR A 24 23.81 -10.81 -28.34
C THR A 24 23.06 -10.86 -27.02
N GLU A 25 23.00 -12.05 -26.40
CA GLU A 25 22.36 -12.24 -25.09
C GLU A 25 23.03 -11.39 -24.00
N GLU A 26 24.37 -11.25 -24.05
CA GLU A 26 25.15 -10.44 -23.12
C GLU A 26 24.85 -8.94 -23.26
N GLU A 27 24.77 -8.41 -24.48
CA GLU A 27 24.45 -7.00 -24.71
C GLU A 27 23.02 -6.66 -24.27
N LEU A 28 22.08 -7.58 -24.50
CA LEU A 28 20.70 -7.44 -24.03
C LEU A 28 20.63 -7.44 -22.50
N ALA A 29 21.36 -8.36 -21.85
CA ALA A 29 21.41 -8.43 -20.39
C ALA A 29 21.97 -7.12 -19.78
N HIS A 30 23.04 -6.57 -20.35
CA HIS A 30 23.61 -5.30 -19.90
C HIS A 30 22.64 -4.12 -20.12
N ALA A 31 21.93 -4.08 -21.24
CA ALA A 31 20.94 -3.04 -21.49
C ALA A 31 19.80 -3.11 -20.47
N ILE A 32 19.28 -4.31 -20.19
CA ILE A 32 18.26 -4.52 -19.15
C ILE A 32 18.78 -4.08 -17.77
N GLN A 33 20.04 -4.37 -17.43
CA GLN A 33 20.64 -3.92 -16.16
C GLN A 33 20.74 -2.39 -16.07
N ARG A 34 21.13 -1.70 -17.14
CA ARG A 34 21.19 -0.23 -17.18
C ARG A 34 19.81 0.39 -17.01
N VAL A 35 18.79 -0.14 -17.70
CA VAL A 35 17.40 0.31 -17.52
C VAL A 35 16.92 0.04 -16.08
N ARG A 36 17.26 -1.10 -15.49
CA ARG A 36 16.94 -1.40 -14.09
C ARG A 36 17.58 -0.42 -13.11
N GLY A 37 18.81 0.03 -13.38
CA GLY A 37 19.50 1.04 -12.57
C GLY A 37 18.92 2.45 -12.67
N LEU A 38 18.16 2.73 -13.74
CA LEU A 38 17.45 4.01 -13.95
C LEU A 38 16.06 4.04 -13.29
N LEU A 39 15.50 2.87 -12.94
CA LEU A 39 14.27 2.80 -12.17
C LEU A 39 14.58 3.13 -10.71
N PRO A 40 13.72 3.91 -10.00
CA PRO A 40 13.89 4.11 -8.57
C PRO A 40 13.97 2.76 -7.87
N GLY A 41 15.12 2.47 -7.25
CA GLY A 41 15.30 1.33 -6.37
C GLY A 41 14.52 1.50 -5.07
N ASP A 42 14.50 0.45 -4.23
CA ASP A 42 14.05 0.59 -2.83
C ASP A 42 14.93 1.67 -2.16
N LEU A 43 14.33 2.46 -1.28
CA LEU A 43 15.03 3.43 -0.43
C LEU A 43 16.23 2.81 0.30
N SER A 44 16.20 1.51 0.60
CA SER A 44 17.33 0.79 1.19
C SER A 44 18.63 0.87 0.39
N ASP A 45 18.52 0.91 -0.94
CA ASP A 45 19.63 0.76 -1.88
C ASP A 45 20.21 2.11 -2.29
N LEU A 46 19.59 3.22 -1.86
CA LEU A 46 20.05 4.58 -2.16
C LEU A 46 21.26 4.94 -1.28
N PRO A 47 22.47 5.09 -1.87
CA PRO A 47 23.67 5.44 -1.11
C PRO A 47 23.50 6.82 -0.44
N GLY A 48 23.89 6.91 0.84
CA GLY A 48 23.79 8.15 1.61
C GLY A 48 22.39 8.47 2.16
N LEU A 49 21.35 7.70 1.83
CA LEU A 49 20.03 7.90 2.42
C LEU A 49 20.05 7.51 3.91
N CYS A 50 19.77 8.49 4.77
CA CYS A 50 19.61 8.29 6.21
C CYS A 50 18.14 8.25 6.64
N ARG A 51 17.30 9.10 6.03
CA ARG A 51 15.88 9.25 6.38
C ARG A 51 15.09 9.70 5.16
N SER A 52 13.88 9.17 5.01
CA SER A 52 12.91 9.58 3.98
C SER A 52 11.53 9.70 4.61
N GLU A 53 10.82 10.78 4.28
CA GLU A 53 9.49 11.06 4.78
C GLU A 53 8.63 11.58 3.63
N TYR A 54 7.50 10.94 3.37
CA TYR A 54 6.59 11.34 2.31
C TYR A 54 5.14 11.05 2.67
N ARG A 55 4.24 11.74 1.98
CA ARG A 55 2.80 11.63 2.15
C ARG A 55 2.17 11.31 0.80
N LEU A 56 1.39 10.24 0.74
CA LEU A 56 0.46 9.97 -0.35
C LEU A 56 -0.94 10.38 0.06
N THR A 57 -1.68 11.00 -0.84
CA THR A 57 -3.12 11.23 -0.69
C THR A 57 -3.80 10.48 -1.83
N VAL A 58 -4.64 9.51 -1.49
CA VAL A 58 -5.28 8.62 -2.44
C VAL A 58 -6.80 8.75 -2.35
N ASP A 59 -7.49 8.42 -3.43
CA ASP A 59 -8.95 8.33 -3.43
C ASP A 59 -9.44 7.19 -2.53
N SER A 60 -10.76 7.10 -2.39
CA SER A 60 -11.42 6.08 -1.57
C SER A 60 -11.91 4.90 -2.40
N ASP A 61 -11.33 4.63 -3.58
CA ASP A 61 -11.67 3.47 -4.39
C ASP A 61 -10.81 2.24 -3.98
N PRO A 62 -11.42 1.18 -3.41
CA PRO A 62 -10.69 -0.02 -3.02
C PRO A 62 -9.93 -0.70 -4.15
N ALA A 63 -10.33 -0.51 -5.42
CA ALA A 63 -9.66 -1.11 -6.57
C ALA A 63 -8.21 -0.63 -6.73
N HIS A 64 -7.88 0.56 -6.20
CA HIS A 64 -6.53 1.12 -6.27
C HIS A 64 -5.58 0.61 -5.17
N ILE A 65 -6.12 0.02 -4.09
CA ILE A 65 -5.35 -0.43 -2.92
C ILE A 65 -4.18 -1.36 -3.29
N PRO A 66 -4.35 -2.41 -4.13
CA PRO A 66 -3.25 -3.34 -4.43
C PRO A 66 -2.03 -2.65 -5.07
N GLY A 67 -2.27 -1.67 -5.95
CA GLY A 67 -1.22 -0.89 -6.61
C GLY A 67 -0.46 -0.01 -5.61
N ILE A 68 -1.19 0.65 -4.72
CA ILE A 68 -0.61 1.50 -3.66
C ILE A 68 0.28 0.68 -2.73
N ILE A 69 -0.20 -0.48 -2.27
CA ILE A 69 0.57 -1.36 -1.37
C ILE A 69 1.81 -1.90 -2.06
N SER A 70 1.67 -2.36 -3.30
CA SER A 70 2.81 -2.85 -4.09
C SER A 70 3.90 -1.78 -4.20
N TRP A 71 3.51 -0.53 -4.49
CA TRP A 71 4.44 0.59 -4.52
C TRP A 71 5.08 0.88 -3.15
N LEU A 72 4.30 0.92 -2.06
CA LEU A 72 4.81 1.16 -0.71
C LEU A 72 5.84 0.09 -0.31
N ILE A 73 5.52 -1.19 -0.49
CA ILE A 73 6.42 -2.30 -0.13
C ILE A 73 7.69 -2.27 -0.96
N LYS A 74 7.56 -2.08 -2.29
CA LYS A 74 8.71 -2.01 -3.19
C LYS A 74 9.64 -0.85 -2.81
N THR A 75 9.06 0.28 -2.42
CA THR A 75 9.80 1.52 -2.15
C THR A 75 10.48 1.52 -0.79
N THR A 76 9.96 0.84 0.24
CA THR A 76 10.49 1.01 1.61
C THR A 76 10.85 -0.29 2.33
N ALA A 77 10.45 -1.44 1.79
CA ALA A 77 10.45 -2.71 2.53
C ALA A 77 10.99 -3.90 1.71
N SER A 78 11.62 -3.68 0.55
CA SER A 78 12.20 -4.76 -0.26
C SER A 78 13.35 -5.46 0.47
N MET A 79 14.02 -4.80 1.43
CA MET A 79 15.02 -5.47 2.28
C MET A 79 14.46 -6.37 3.37
N LEU A 80 13.17 -6.28 3.69
CA LEU A 80 12.59 -7.14 4.72
C LEU A 80 12.55 -8.61 4.26
N PRO A 81 12.68 -9.59 5.18
CA PRO A 81 12.46 -10.99 4.88
C PRO A 81 11.10 -11.23 4.19
N ALA A 82 11.05 -12.19 3.26
CA ALA A 82 9.86 -12.44 2.45
C ALA A 82 8.57 -12.62 3.29
N VAL A 83 8.66 -13.35 4.41
CA VAL A 83 7.54 -13.55 5.34
C VAL A 83 7.10 -12.24 5.99
N ARG A 84 8.04 -11.38 6.39
CA ARG A 84 7.69 -10.05 6.96
C ARG A 84 7.04 -9.16 5.92
N ARG A 85 7.49 -9.19 4.66
CA ARG A 85 6.84 -8.46 3.55
C ARG A 85 5.41 -8.95 3.32
N LEU A 86 5.17 -10.26 3.38
CA LEU A 86 3.83 -10.83 3.26
C LEU A 86 2.91 -10.36 4.39
N HIS A 87 3.38 -10.41 5.65
CA HIS A 87 2.62 -9.90 6.79
C HIS A 87 2.34 -8.40 6.65
N LEU A 88 3.33 -7.62 6.21
CA LEU A 88 3.17 -6.19 5.97
C LEU A 88 2.15 -5.91 4.86
N GLN A 89 2.15 -6.69 3.79
CA GLN A 89 1.17 -6.58 2.72
C GLN A 89 -0.25 -6.82 3.23
N GLY A 90 -0.46 -7.89 4.00
CA GLY A 90 -1.76 -8.18 4.61
C GLY A 90 -2.19 -7.09 5.60
N ALA A 91 -1.26 -6.58 6.40
CA ALA A 91 -1.51 -5.48 7.32
C ALA A 91 -1.93 -4.21 6.60
N LEU A 92 -1.16 -3.74 5.63
CA LEU A 92 -1.49 -2.52 4.87
C LEU A 92 -2.81 -2.68 4.11
N GLN A 93 -3.08 -3.87 3.58
CA GLN A 93 -4.36 -4.17 2.93
C GLN A 93 -5.52 -3.96 3.91
N GLU A 94 -5.48 -4.64 5.05
CA GLU A 94 -6.51 -4.52 6.07
C GLU A 94 -6.69 -3.07 6.54
N LEU A 95 -5.60 -2.36 6.83
CA LEU A 95 -5.67 -0.99 7.34
C LEU A 95 -6.23 -0.01 6.30
N LEU A 96 -5.85 -0.16 5.03
CA LEU A 96 -6.38 0.69 3.94
C LEU A 96 -7.84 0.36 3.63
N PHE A 97 -8.23 -0.91 3.61
CA PHE A 97 -9.63 -1.30 3.47
C PHE A 97 -10.47 -0.73 4.61
N ASN A 98 -10.00 -0.80 5.86
CA ASN A 98 -10.73 -0.23 7.00
C ASN A 98 -10.85 1.30 6.91
N ALA A 99 -9.77 2.00 6.54
CA ALA A 99 -9.77 3.44 6.33
C ALA A 99 -10.78 3.86 5.23
N ILE A 100 -10.83 3.10 4.13
CA ILE A 100 -11.72 3.39 3.00
C ILE A 100 -13.16 2.97 3.31
N GLU A 101 -13.41 1.71 3.62
CA GLU A 101 -14.76 1.17 3.80
C GLU A 101 -15.43 1.74 5.05
N HIS A 102 -14.80 1.62 6.22
CA HIS A 102 -15.41 2.00 7.50
C HIS A 102 -15.26 3.49 7.80
N GLY A 103 -14.12 4.09 7.43
CA GLY A 103 -13.86 5.51 7.59
C GLY A 103 -14.57 6.35 6.51
N ASN A 104 -13.99 6.39 5.32
CA ASN A 104 -14.43 7.32 4.28
C ASN A 104 -15.77 6.99 3.66
N LEU A 105 -16.04 5.72 3.34
CA LEU A 105 -17.27 5.28 2.69
C LEU A 105 -18.39 4.97 3.69
N GLU A 106 -18.07 4.89 4.99
CA GLU A 106 -19.00 4.60 6.09
C GLU A 106 -19.82 3.31 5.88
N ILE A 107 -19.25 2.31 5.20
CA ILE A 107 -19.81 0.97 5.03
C ILE A 107 -19.46 0.19 6.28
N PHE A 108 -20.42 -0.05 7.17
CA PHE A 108 -20.15 -0.73 8.45
C PHE A 108 -20.40 -2.24 8.37
N TYR A 109 -19.89 -2.98 9.37
CA TYR A 109 -19.90 -4.45 9.40
C TYR A 109 -21.23 -5.09 8.98
N GLN A 110 -22.35 -4.70 9.58
CA GLN A 110 -23.63 -5.37 9.31
C GLN A 110 -24.09 -5.17 7.86
N GLU A 111 -24.05 -3.92 7.39
CA GLU A 111 -24.39 -3.58 6.00
C GLU A 111 -23.46 -4.26 5.00
N LYS A 112 -22.16 -4.33 5.30
CA LYS A 112 -21.18 -5.06 4.49
C LYS A 112 -21.53 -6.54 4.40
N GLN A 113 -21.82 -7.19 5.53
CA GLN A 113 -22.14 -8.61 5.55
C GLN A 113 -23.45 -8.93 4.80
N GLU A 114 -24.47 -8.08 4.97
CA GLU A 114 -25.73 -8.21 4.22
C GLU A 114 -25.48 -8.07 2.72
N ALA A 115 -24.72 -7.05 2.29
CA ALA A 115 -24.39 -6.84 0.88
C ALA A 115 -23.52 -7.95 0.28
N LEU A 116 -22.60 -8.54 1.06
CA LEU A 116 -21.81 -9.70 0.62
C LEU A 116 -22.71 -10.95 0.49
N ALA A 117 -23.58 -11.20 1.47
CA ALA A 117 -24.49 -12.35 1.45
C ALA A 117 -25.49 -12.29 0.28
N THR A 118 -25.89 -11.10 -0.14
CA THR A 118 -26.79 -10.89 -1.30
C THR A 118 -26.06 -10.69 -2.62
N GLY A 119 -24.71 -10.68 -2.64
CA GLY A 119 -23.93 -10.41 -3.85
C GLY A 119 -24.04 -8.97 -4.37
N GLN A 120 -24.48 -8.02 -3.53
CA GLN A 120 -24.71 -6.61 -3.87
C GLN A 120 -23.57 -5.68 -3.40
N TYR A 121 -22.46 -6.24 -2.93
CA TYR A 121 -21.33 -5.45 -2.41
C TYR A 121 -20.81 -4.41 -3.41
N GLU A 122 -20.61 -4.80 -4.67
CA GLU A 122 -20.14 -3.89 -5.73
C GLU A 122 -21.13 -2.73 -5.98
N GLN A 123 -22.44 -3.00 -5.89
CA GLN A 123 -23.46 -1.96 -6.05
C GLN A 123 -23.44 -0.98 -4.88
N LEU A 124 -23.32 -1.49 -3.65
CA LEU A 124 -23.16 -0.65 -2.46
C LEU A 124 -21.91 0.22 -2.56
N LEU A 125 -20.78 -0.36 -2.96
CA LEU A 125 -19.52 0.35 -3.14
C LEU A 125 -19.65 1.48 -4.16
N ALA A 126 -20.19 1.17 -5.36
CA ALA A 126 -20.43 2.15 -6.41
C ALA A 126 -21.38 3.28 -5.96
N GLN A 127 -22.41 2.95 -5.18
CA GLN A 127 -23.32 3.95 -4.61
C GLN A 127 -22.58 4.91 -3.65
N ARG A 128 -21.74 4.38 -2.75
CA ARG A 128 -20.99 5.19 -1.79
C ARG A 128 -19.93 6.06 -2.46
N LEU A 129 -19.21 5.52 -3.46
CA LEU A 129 -18.22 6.26 -4.24
C LEU A 129 -18.82 7.45 -5.01
N ASN A 130 -20.07 7.36 -5.44
CA ASN A 130 -20.77 8.44 -6.14
C ASN A 130 -21.54 9.39 -5.21
N GLN A 131 -21.63 9.09 -3.91
CA GLN A 131 -22.38 9.91 -2.98
C GLN A 131 -21.67 11.24 -2.73
N ALA A 132 -22.34 12.36 -2.97
CA ALA A 132 -21.74 13.71 -2.93
C ALA A 132 -20.99 14.04 -1.63
N ARG A 133 -21.44 13.52 -0.48
CA ARG A 133 -20.82 13.73 0.83
C ARG A 133 -19.56 12.87 1.08
N LEU A 134 -19.33 11.84 0.27
CA LEU A 134 -18.29 10.82 0.45
C LEU A 134 -17.23 10.84 -0.66
N LYS A 135 -17.64 11.12 -1.91
CA LYS A 135 -16.83 10.96 -3.13
C LYS A 135 -15.47 11.69 -3.10
N ASP A 136 -15.42 12.83 -2.42
CA ASP A 136 -14.23 13.70 -2.39
C ASP A 136 -13.32 13.35 -1.20
N ARG A 137 -13.74 12.43 -0.31
CA ARG A 137 -12.92 11.99 0.82
C ARG A 137 -11.70 11.24 0.34
N ARG A 138 -10.59 11.44 1.05
CA ARG A 138 -9.27 10.88 0.74
C ARG A 138 -8.69 10.11 1.91
N VAL A 139 -7.84 9.14 1.60
CA VAL A 139 -6.98 8.51 2.60
C VAL A 139 -5.59 9.08 2.46
N THR A 140 -5.00 9.46 3.58
CA THR A 140 -3.62 9.93 3.64
C THR A 140 -2.73 8.83 4.19
N ILE A 141 -1.63 8.52 3.50
CA ILE A 141 -0.63 7.56 3.93
C ILE A 141 0.68 8.31 4.12
N HIS A 142 1.05 8.48 5.38
CA HIS A 142 2.33 9.04 5.76
C HIS A 142 3.34 7.93 6.01
N THR A 143 4.47 7.99 5.33
CA THR A 143 5.54 7.00 5.47
C THR A 143 6.82 7.66 5.95
N LEU A 144 7.40 7.10 7.01
CA LEU A 144 8.68 7.51 7.55
C LEU A 144 9.62 6.31 7.55
N TYR A 145 10.65 6.39 6.71
CA TYR A 145 11.78 5.46 6.69
C TYR A 145 12.95 6.12 7.42
N ASP A 146 13.41 5.53 8.52
CA ASP A 146 14.55 6.02 9.29
C ASP A 146 15.60 4.91 9.46
N LYS A 147 16.68 5.03 8.69
CA LYS A 147 17.80 4.08 8.71
C LYS A 147 18.59 4.18 10.01
N GLY A 148 18.77 5.39 10.55
CA GLY A 148 19.51 5.63 11.79
C GLY A 148 18.76 5.13 13.02
N GLY A 149 17.45 5.35 13.05
CA GLY A 149 16.53 4.80 14.06
C GLY A 149 16.13 3.34 13.84
N ASN A 150 16.61 2.69 12.77
CA ASN A 150 16.26 1.33 12.37
C ASN A 150 14.73 1.10 12.32
N SER A 151 13.96 2.03 11.76
CA SER A 151 12.50 1.97 11.79
C SER A 151 11.84 2.34 10.46
N LEU A 152 10.70 1.72 10.21
CA LEU A 152 9.76 2.04 9.16
C LEU A 152 8.39 2.24 9.80
N THR A 153 7.80 3.41 9.57
CA THR A 153 6.49 3.77 10.11
C THR A 153 5.54 4.09 8.96
N TYR A 154 4.37 3.46 8.99
CA TYR A 154 3.21 3.86 8.19
C TYR A 154 2.14 4.40 9.11
N ARG A 155 1.59 5.55 8.72
CA ARG A 155 0.45 6.16 9.39
C ARG A 155 -0.61 6.45 8.35
N ILE A 156 -1.74 5.77 8.49
CA ILE A 156 -2.88 5.82 7.57
C ILE A 156 -3.97 6.62 8.26
N THR A 157 -4.47 7.63 7.57
CA THR A 157 -5.47 8.57 8.10
C THR A 157 -6.64 8.67 7.12
N ASP A 158 -7.85 8.41 7.62
CA ASP A 158 -9.10 8.69 6.94
C ASP A 158 -9.79 9.93 7.53
N GLU A 159 -10.86 10.41 6.89
CA GLU A 159 -11.47 11.68 7.26
C GLU A 159 -12.50 11.60 8.38
N LYS A 160 -13.11 10.42 8.61
CA LYS A 160 -14.26 10.31 9.51
C LYS A 160 -13.99 9.49 10.77
N GLY A 161 -13.17 8.47 10.65
CA GLY A 161 -12.89 7.43 11.63
C GLY A 161 -14.03 6.45 11.81
N PHE A 162 -13.76 5.42 12.59
CA PHE A 162 -14.73 4.41 12.97
C PHE A 162 -14.45 3.87 14.38
N LYS A 163 -15.43 3.17 14.97
CA LYS A 163 -15.32 2.58 16.31
C LYS A 163 -14.44 1.31 16.29
N TRP A 164 -13.14 1.48 16.07
CA TRP A 164 -12.15 0.38 15.95
C TRP A 164 -12.10 -0.53 17.18
N ARG A 165 -12.35 0.01 18.38
CA ARG A 165 -12.39 -0.78 19.63
C ARG A 165 -13.47 -1.87 19.59
N THR A 166 -14.61 -1.57 18.98
CA THR A 166 -15.72 -2.52 18.83
C THR A 166 -15.41 -3.60 17.78
N LEU A 167 -14.65 -3.27 16.73
CA LEU A 167 -14.18 -4.26 15.76
C LEU A 167 -13.19 -5.24 16.41
N LEU A 168 -12.27 -4.72 17.23
CA LEU A 168 -11.32 -5.56 17.97
C LEU A 168 -12.00 -6.46 19.00
N SER A 169 -12.97 -5.96 19.77
CA SER A 169 -13.65 -6.79 20.76
C SER A 169 -14.41 -7.95 20.10
N ARG A 170 -15.09 -7.68 18.97
CA ARG A 170 -15.78 -8.72 18.18
C ARG A 170 -14.82 -9.78 17.64
N SER A 171 -13.59 -9.40 17.28
CA SER A 171 -12.58 -10.37 16.79
C SER A 171 -12.16 -11.40 17.84
N GLN A 172 -12.20 -11.04 19.13
CA GLN A 172 -11.85 -11.93 20.24
C GLN A 172 -12.96 -12.93 20.56
N ASP A 173 -14.22 -12.52 20.44
CA ASP A 173 -15.38 -13.36 20.73
C ASP A 173 -15.68 -14.38 19.59
N MET A 174 -15.24 -14.10 18.36
CA MET A 174 -15.49 -14.92 17.17
C MET A 174 -14.44 -15.99 16.90
N CYS A 175 -13.72 -16.45 17.93
CA CYS A 175 -12.74 -17.54 17.83
C CYS A 175 -13.36 -18.92 17.47
N GLY A 176 -14.64 -18.97 17.08
CA GLY A 176 -15.38 -20.18 16.70
C GLY A 176 -16.31 -20.08 15.48
N SER A 177 -16.43 -18.93 14.79
CA SER A 177 -17.29 -18.77 13.60
C SER A 177 -16.50 -18.32 12.37
N GLU A 178 -16.98 -18.70 11.18
CA GLU A 178 -16.33 -18.49 9.86
C GLU A 178 -16.38 -17.03 9.34
N ASP A 179 -16.54 -16.04 10.22
CA ASP A 179 -16.61 -14.63 9.84
C ASP A 179 -15.21 -14.01 9.67
N VAL A 180 -14.81 -13.83 8.41
CA VAL A 180 -13.46 -13.39 7.99
C VAL A 180 -13.16 -11.92 8.34
N ASN A 181 -14.19 -11.06 8.40
CA ASN A 181 -14.02 -9.60 8.40
C ASN A 181 -13.50 -8.99 9.72
N GLY A 182 -13.48 -9.73 10.84
CA GLY A 182 -12.96 -9.24 12.13
C GLY A 182 -11.52 -9.66 12.44
N ARG A 183 -10.98 -10.67 11.73
CA ARG A 183 -9.66 -11.23 12.03
C ARG A 183 -8.52 -10.35 11.53
N GLY A 184 -8.74 -9.52 10.52
CA GLY A 184 -7.69 -8.75 9.87
C GLY A 184 -6.94 -7.83 10.82
N VAL A 185 -7.64 -6.98 11.57
CA VAL A 185 -7.00 -6.08 12.56
C VAL A 185 -6.34 -6.87 13.69
N PHE A 186 -6.96 -7.96 14.14
CA PHE A 186 -6.39 -8.84 15.17
C PHE A 186 -5.08 -9.50 14.72
N LEU A 187 -5.06 -10.08 13.52
CA LEU A 187 -3.87 -10.68 12.90
C LEU A 187 -2.80 -9.62 12.67
N THR A 188 -3.19 -8.44 12.17
CA THR A 188 -2.28 -7.31 11.98
C THR A 188 -1.61 -6.93 13.29
N ARG A 189 -2.37 -6.83 14.39
CA ARG A 189 -1.82 -6.52 15.72
C ARG A 189 -0.91 -7.63 16.26
N SER A 190 -1.19 -8.88 15.90
CA SER A 190 -0.35 -10.03 16.27
C SER A 190 1.01 -10.00 15.55
N PHE A 191 1.04 -9.57 14.29
CA PHE A 191 2.28 -9.39 13.53
C PHE A 191 3.00 -8.07 13.82
N PHE A 192 2.24 -7.02 14.16
CA PHE A 192 2.73 -5.66 14.42
C PHE A 192 2.19 -5.15 15.76
N PRO A 193 2.81 -5.52 16.90
CA PRO A 193 2.35 -5.12 18.23
C PRO A 193 2.34 -3.61 18.47
N SER A 194 3.11 -2.84 17.68
CA SER A 194 3.16 -1.38 17.69
C SER A 194 1.91 -0.72 17.08
N LEU A 195 1.01 -1.50 16.48
CA LEU A 195 -0.22 -0.97 15.90
C LEU A 195 -1.02 -0.18 16.95
N ALA A 196 -1.26 1.09 16.65
CA ALA A 196 -2.01 1.99 17.50
C ALA A 196 -3.00 2.81 16.67
N TYR A 197 -4.26 2.82 17.09
CA TYR A 197 -5.26 3.76 16.61
C TYR A 197 -5.35 4.95 17.56
N ASN A 198 -5.66 6.13 17.03
CA ASN A 198 -6.03 7.27 17.85
C ASN A 198 -7.44 7.12 18.46
N ASP A 199 -7.82 8.02 19.36
CA ASP A 199 -9.11 7.93 20.06
C ASP A 199 -10.31 8.11 19.13
N CYS A 200 -10.19 8.99 18.13
CA CYS A 200 -11.23 9.20 17.11
C CYS A 200 -11.39 8.01 16.16
N GLY A 201 -10.38 7.15 16.06
CA GLY A 201 -10.38 5.98 15.17
C GLY A 201 -10.21 6.31 13.69
N ASN A 202 -9.69 7.49 13.36
CA ASN A 202 -9.44 7.92 11.98
C ASN A 202 -7.96 7.90 11.60
N GLU A 203 -7.08 7.54 12.53
CA GLU A 203 -5.65 7.38 12.28
C GLU A 203 -5.17 6.08 12.89
N VAL A 204 -4.45 5.28 12.10
CA VAL A 204 -3.73 4.10 12.55
C VAL A 204 -2.26 4.21 12.20
N THR A 205 -1.40 3.91 13.15
CA THR A 205 0.05 3.91 12.99
C THR A 205 0.60 2.51 13.25
N ILE A 206 1.46 2.04 12.35
CA ILE A 206 2.29 0.86 12.55
C ILE A 206 3.76 1.26 12.42
N THR A 207 4.59 0.85 13.37
CA THR A 207 6.04 1.07 13.35
C THR A 207 6.76 -0.26 13.49
N MET A 208 7.68 -0.57 12.59
CA MET A 208 8.42 -1.82 12.61
C MET A 208 9.92 -1.57 12.44
N PRO A 209 10.79 -2.46 12.95
CA PRO A 209 12.20 -2.36 12.68
C PRO A 209 12.52 -2.75 11.23
N LEU A 210 13.54 -2.14 10.65
CA LEU A 210 14.05 -2.48 9.31
C LEU A 210 14.79 -3.84 9.27
N ARG A 211 15.10 -4.41 10.43
CA ARG A 211 15.78 -5.70 10.62
C ARG A 211 15.03 -6.59 11.61
#